data_AF-A0A163UDM9-F1
#
_entry.id   AF-A0A163UDM9-F1
#
_cell.length_a   1.000
_cell.length_b   1.000
_cell.length_c   1.000
_cell.angle_alpha   90.00
_cell.angle_beta   90.00
_cell.angle_gamma   90.00
#
_symmetry.space_group_name_H-M   'P 1'
#
loop_
_entity.id
_entity.type
_entity.pdbx_description
1 polymer ?
#
loop_
_entity_poly.entity_id
_entity_poly.type
_entity_poly.pdbx_seq_one_letter_code
_entity_poly.pdbx_strand_id
1 'polypeptide(L)'
;MRFRDFHPNVKLRIIMSFLTGALGSMVVPFMSVYFAKTLGATAAGFVAIFNIMVGLVFAMLGGYYADRVGRKRMMLISEAAIAAAYLVMAAVNSPWCQSPVATLVMTVVVSASWGLHKPAIEAMLIDVTEPHARQAMYRISYWTNNLSVAAAGMIGAVLFADYLFELFLAVGLMTFVSFAVTWVFITEAWKRPEGGPIGATEPKKGKLWANYRQVLRDKVFMVYVGAFMLLYSVEINLVDYIAIRLEKEMRLTPWLPWTDWQIDGMEMLGVLRTENTLLVVLLSLMIASLIRHRSDSRIMYAGLVLSIAGYSFLAYSNQPVLLVLMMFVATVGELIYVPLSQALLVNIVPDHARSSYMAINGMAFRGGMILGGVNIILGGVLPGWGMAVVIFMTGVAGLLMLRSVMPVLNQGSSSSKDNSSGNGRGAVHLSN
;
A
#
# COMPACT_ATOMS: atom_id res chain seq x y z
N MET A 1 -23.12 14.49 -2.30
CA MET A 1 -22.21 15.42 -3.00
C MET A 1 -21.69 14.76 -4.27
N ARG A 2 -21.78 15.45 -5.39
CA ARG A 2 -21.19 15.07 -6.67
C ARG A 2 -19.76 15.60 -6.74
N PHE A 3 -18.90 15.01 -7.57
CA PHE A 3 -17.49 15.43 -7.70
C PHE A 3 -17.33 16.92 -8.08
N ARG A 4 -18.27 17.47 -8.86
CA ARG A 4 -18.28 18.87 -9.29
C ARG A 4 -18.43 19.87 -8.13
N ASP A 5 -19.06 19.44 -7.04
CA ASP A 5 -19.41 20.26 -5.88
C ASP A 5 -18.20 20.54 -4.97
N PHE A 6 -17.08 19.83 -5.17
CA PHE A 6 -15.87 20.04 -4.37
C PHE A 6 -15.11 21.30 -4.79
N HIS A 7 -14.35 21.85 -3.82
CA HIS A 7 -13.41 22.94 -4.03
C HIS A 7 -12.46 22.66 -5.21
N PRO A 8 -12.10 23.65 -6.04
CA PRO A 8 -11.19 23.46 -7.18
C PRO A 8 -9.90 22.72 -6.84
N ASN A 9 -9.26 23.04 -5.72
CA ASN A 9 -8.06 22.33 -5.25
C ASN A 9 -8.27 20.82 -5.07
N VAL A 10 -9.41 20.39 -4.50
CA VAL A 10 -9.74 18.96 -4.34
C VAL A 10 -9.89 18.30 -5.71
N LYS A 11 -10.64 18.92 -6.62
CA LYS A 11 -10.87 18.38 -7.96
C LYS A 11 -9.56 18.22 -8.73
N LEU A 12 -8.75 19.28 -8.79
CA LEU A 12 -7.46 19.28 -9.46
C LEU A 12 -6.53 18.25 -8.85
N ARG A 13 -6.44 18.18 -7.52
CA ARG A 13 -5.56 17.22 -6.85
C ARG A 13 -5.97 15.78 -7.10
N ILE A 14 -7.26 15.46 -7.05
CA ILE A 14 -7.75 14.10 -7.34
C ILE A 14 -7.45 13.72 -8.79
N ILE A 15 -7.68 14.63 -9.76
CA ILE A 15 -7.34 14.39 -11.18
C ILE A 15 -5.84 14.19 -11.36
N MET A 16 -5.00 15.06 -10.79
CA MET A 16 -3.54 14.92 -10.92
C MET A 16 -3.05 13.64 -10.24
N SER A 17 -3.56 13.31 -9.05
CA SER A 17 -3.24 12.06 -8.36
C SER A 17 -3.65 10.82 -9.16
N PHE A 18 -4.74 10.86 -9.93
CA PHE A 18 -5.08 9.80 -10.87
C PHE A 18 -4.01 9.62 -11.93
N LEU A 19 -3.68 10.70 -12.65
CA LEU A 19 -2.77 10.67 -13.79
C LEU A 19 -1.35 10.28 -13.37
N THR A 20 -0.82 10.92 -12.33
CA THR A 20 0.51 10.58 -11.79
C THR A 20 0.51 9.22 -11.11
N GLY A 21 -0.59 8.84 -10.45
CA GLY A 21 -0.75 7.55 -9.79
C GLY A 21 -0.78 6.38 -10.77
N ALA A 22 -1.44 6.55 -11.92
CA ALA A 22 -1.53 5.52 -12.95
C ALA A 22 -0.16 5.22 -13.55
N LEU A 23 0.56 6.26 -14.00
CA LEU A 23 1.91 6.13 -14.52
C LEU A 23 2.91 5.63 -13.46
N GLY A 24 2.85 6.14 -12.23
CA GLY A 24 3.71 5.66 -11.14
C GLY A 24 3.48 4.18 -10.79
N SER A 25 2.22 3.74 -10.86
CA SER A 25 1.85 2.33 -10.59
C SER A 25 2.30 1.37 -11.69
N MET A 26 2.63 1.89 -12.88
CA MET A 26 3.24 1.12 -13.98
C MET A 26 4.74 0.90 -13.75
N VAL A 27 5.38 1.70 -12.89
CA VAL A 27 6.83 1.64 -12.63
C VAL A 27 7.15 0.88 -11.35
N VAL A 28 6.64 1.36 -10.22
CA VAL A 28 7.06 0.92 -8.87
C VAL A 28 7.08 -0.62 -8.71
N PRO A 29 6.06 -1.36 -9.17
CA PRO A 29 5.98 -2.80 -8.97
C PRO A 29 7.00 -3.62 -9.75
N PHE A 30 7.67 -3.03 -10.75
CA PHE A 30 8.66 -3.70 -11.59
C PHE A 30 10.10 -3.23 -11.28
N MET A 31 10.29 -2.24 -10.41
CA MET A 31 11.63 -1.73 -10.05
C MET A 31 12.49 -2.79 -9.33
N SER A 32 11.87 -3.70 -8.57
CA SER A 32 12.54 -4.85 -7.95
C SER A 32 13.20 -5.74 -9.02
N VAL A 33 12.47 -6.02 -10.10
CA VAL A 33 12.93 -6.76 -11.28
C VAL A 33 14.08 -6.02 -11.97
N TYR A 34 13.93 -4.71 -12.21
CA TYR A 34 14.99 -3.90 -12.81
C TYR A 34 16.30 -3.97 -12.02
N PHE A 35 16.26 -3.76 -10.70
CA PHE A 35 17.48 -3.79 -9.89
C PHE A 35 18.03 -5.20 -9.74
N ALA A 36 17.19 -6.23 -9.69
CA ALA A 36 17.67 -7.60 -9.63
C ALA A 36 18.39 -8.00 -10.92
N LYS A 37 17.87 -7.57 -12.07
CA LYS A 37 18.47 -7.80 -13.39
C LYS A 37 19.79 -7.05 -13.59
N THR A 38 19.89 -5.82 -13.08
CA THR A 38 21.03 -4.92 -13.35
C THR A 38 22.12 -4.94 -12.29
N LEU A 39 21.74 -5.09 -11.01
CA LEU A 39 22.63 -5.02 -9.85
C LEU A 39 22.66 -6.32 -9.02
N GLY A 40 21.81 -7.28 -9.35
CA GLY A 40 21.65 -8.53 -8.60
C GLY A 40 20.61 -8.44 -7.47
N ALA A 41 20.10 -9.60 -7.07
CA ALA A 41 19.02 -9.71 -6.07
C ALA A 41 19.41 -9.08 -4.71
N THR A 42 20.65 -9.27 -4.25
CA THR A 42 21.10 -8.68 -2.97
C THR A 42 20.99 -7.16 -2.97
N ALA A 43 21.45 -6.49 -4.04
CA ALA A 43 21.34 -5.04 -4.17
C ALA A 43 19.87 -4.61 -4.27
N ALA A 44 19.06 -5.29 -5.08
CA ALA A 44 17.64 -5.01 -5.22
C ALA A 44 16.87 -5.06 -3.88
N GLY A 45 17.14 -6.07 -3.06
CA GLY A 45 16.53 -6.20 -1.74
C GLY A 45 16.95 -5.08 -0.78
N PHE A 46 18.23 -4.71 -0.75
CA PHE A 46 18.68 -3.56 0.06
C PHE A 46 18.08 -2.24 -0.42
N VAL A 47 17.96 -2.03 -1.73
CA VAL A 47 17.31 -0.84 -2.30
C VAL A 47 15.84 -0.77 -1.92
N ALA A 48 15.11 -1.88 -1.99
CA ALA A 48 13.72 -1.95 -1.57
C ALA A 48 13.56 -1.54 -0.09
N ILE A 49 14.36 -2.13 0.80
CA ILE A 49 14.36 -1.80 2.24
C ILE A 49 14.72 -0.33 2.47
N PHE A 50 15.79 0.14 1.83
CA PHE A 50 16.29 1.50 2.03
C PHE A 50 15.29 2.56 1.56
N ASN A 51 14.64 2.34 0.42
CA ASN A 51 13.58 3.24 -0.09
C ASN A 51 12.41 3.37 0.90
N ILE A 52 12.00 2.27 1.54
CA ILE A 52 10.93 2.30 2.56
C ILE A 52 11.37 3.12 3.78
N MET A 53 12.59 2.91 4.27
CA MET A 53 13.13 3.60 5.44
C MET A 53 13.26 5.11 5.17
N VAL A 54 13.80 5.49 4.01
CA VAL A 54 13.89 6.89 3.58
C VAL A 54 12.50 7.50 3.48
N GLY A 55 11.54 6.83 2.81
CA GLY A 55 10.17 7.31 2.71
C GLY A 55 9.50 7.54 4.07
N LEU A 56 9.76 6.68 5.07
CA LEU A 56 9.26 6.85 6.44
C LEU A 56 9.84 8.07 7.14
N VAL A 57 11.17 8.26 7.07
CA VAL A 57 11.84 9.44 7.66
C VAL A 57 11.27 10.71 7.05
N PHE A 58 11.19 10.78 5.72
CA PHE A 58 10.71 11.95 5.03
C PHE A 58 9.20 12.17 5.16
N ALA A 59 8.40 11.14 5.45
CA ALA A 59 6.99 11.31 5.82
C ALA A 59 6.82 12.07 7.15
N MET A 60 7.66 11.77 8.13
CA MET A 60 7.66 12.52 9.40
C MET A 60 8.09 13.98 9.20
N LEU A 61 9.15 14.19 8.40
CA LEU A 61 9.61 15.54 8.05
C LEU A 61 8.54 16.30 7.23
N GLY A 62 7.88 15.62 6.29
CA GLY A 62 6.85 16.18 5.43
C GLY A 62 5.68 16.76 6.21
N GLY A 63 5.15 16.00 7.18
CA GLY A 63 4.12 16.51 8.08
C GLY A 63 4.60 17.73 8.88
N TYR A 64 5.79 17.64 9.49
CA TYR A 64 6.37 18.71 10.30
C TYR A 64 6.61 20.02 9.52
N TYR A 65 7.11 19.92 8.28
CA TYR A 65 7.42 21.07 7.43
C TYR A 65 6.20 21.60 6.69
N ALA A 66 5.25 20.76 6.27
CA ALA A 66 3.99 21.22 5.67
C ALA A 66 3.24 22.17 6.60
N ASP A 67 3.27 21.91 7.90
CA ASP A 67 2.65 22.75 8.93
C ASP A 67 3.38 24.08 9.19
N ARG A 68 4.62 24.26 8.71
CA ARG A 68 5.40 25.51 8.89
C ARG A 68 5.58 26.30 7.61
N VAL A 69 5.82 25.60 6.51
CA VAL A 69 6.22 26.16 5.22
C VAL A 69 5.01 26.37 4.30
N GLY A 70 3.88 25.71 4.60
CA GLY A 70 2.67 25.71 3.77
C GLY A 70 2.57 24.44 2.93
N ARG A 71 1.33 24.04 2.61
CA ARG A 71 1.04 22.77 1.93
C ARG A 71 1.39 22.88 0.46
N LYS A 72 1.03 24.01 -0.18
CA LYS A 72 1.34 24.27 -1.60
C LYS A 72 2.85 24.24 -1.83
N ARG A 73 3.62 24.90 -0.97
CA ARG A 73 5.08 24.95 -1.12
C ARG A 73 5.73 23.58 -0.94
N MET A 74 5.28 22.79 0.04
CA MET A 74 5.78 21.43 0.23
C MET A 74 5.43 20.51 -0.95
N MET A 75 4.22 20.64 -1.50
CA MET A 75 3.81 19.93 -2.71
C MET A 75 4.72 20.28 -3.89
N LEU A 76 4.95 21.56 -4.15
CA LEU A 76 5.79 22.03 -5.27
C LEU A 76 7.24 21.52 -5.18
N ILE A 77 7.86 21.61 -4.00
CA ILE A 77 9.23 21.11 -3.79
C ILE A 77 9.30 19.61 -4.10
N SER A 78 8.31 18.86 -3.62
CA SER A 78 8.27 17.41 -3.79
C SER A 78 7.98 17.02 -5.24
N GLU A 79 7.02 17.67 -5.91
CA GLU A 79 6.68 17.39 -7.32
C GLU A 79 7.84 17.75 -8.25
N ALA A 80 8.54 18.87 -8.00
CA ALA A 80 9.73 19.23 -8.76
C ALA A 80 10.84 18.17 -8.62
N ALA A 81 11.08 17.70 -7.39
CA ALA A 81 12.08 16.66 -7.14
C ALA A 81 11.70 15.31 -7.77
N ILE A 82 10.42 14.91 -7.71
CA ILE A 82 9.93 13.67 -8.36
C ILE A 82 10.05 13.79 -9.89
N ALA A 83 9.60 14.90 -10.47
CA ALA A 83 9.70 15.13 -11.92
C ALA A 83 11.15 15.09 -12.38
N ALA A 84 12.05 15.82 -11.71
CA ALA A 84 13.48 15.81 -12.03
C ALA A 84 14.08 14.41 -11.90
N ALA A 85 13.76 13.67 -10.82
CA ALA A 85 14.26 12.33 -10.63
C ALA A 85 13.82 11.37 -11.74
N TYR A 86 12.55 11.39 -12.16
CA TYR A 86 12.07 10.57 -13.27
C TYR A 86 12.66 10.98 -14.62
N LEU A 87 12.87 12.27 -14.87
CA LEU A 87 13.54 12.74 -16.09
C LEU A 87 15.01 12.31 -16.13
N VAL A 88 15.71 12.34 -14.99
CA VAL A 88 17.06 11.78 -14.88
C VAL A 88 17.03 10.27 -15.09
N MET A 89 16.07 9.55 -14.50
CA MET A 89 15.89 8.10 -14.73
C MET A 89 15.62 7.80 -16.21
N ALA A 90 14.84 8.61 -16.92
CA ALA A 90 14.66 8.48 -18.36
C ALA A 90 16.02 8.67 -19.06
N ALA A 91 16.73 9.76 -18.81
CA ALA A 91 18.02 10.02 -19.45
C ALA A 91 19.05 8.90 -19.24
N VAL A 92 19.14 8.35 -18.02
CA VAL A 92 20.07 7.25 -17.66
C VAL A 92 19.53 5.84 -17.93
N ASN A 93 18.38 5.73 -18.58
CA ASN A 93 17.85 4.48 -19.14
C ASN A 93 17.44 4.68 -20.60
N SER A 94 18.16 5.57 -21.30
CA SER A 94 17.92 5.88 -22.72
C SER A 94 18.80 5.00 -23.62
N PRO A 95 18.54 4.98 -24.94
CA PRO A 95 19.42 4.29 -25.90
C PRO A 95 20.88 4.80 -25.87
N TRP A 96 21.14 5.99 -25.32
CA TRP A 96 22.45 6.63 -25.32
C TRP A 96 23.19 6.53 -23.98
N CYS A 97 22.49 6.29 -22.88
CA CYS A 97 23.06 6.24 -21.54
C CYS A 97 22.29 5.26 -20.65
N GLN A 98 23.02 4.32 -20.06
CA GLN A 98 22.48 3.33 -19.13
C GLN A 98 23.28 3.36 -17.82
N SER A 99 22.64 3.72 -16.71
CA SER A 99 23.26 3.73 -15.38
C SER A 99 22.29 3.25 -14.31
N PRO A 100 22.33 1.95 -13.96
CA PRO A 100 21.50 1.40 -12.88
C PRO A 100 21.76 2.04 -11.52
N VAL A 101 22.99 2.48 -11.26
CA VAL A 101 23.34 3.19 -10.01
C VAL A 101 22.69 4.57 -9.97
N ALA A 102 22.67 5.32 -11.08
CA ALA A 102 21.96 6.60 -11.13
C ALA A 102 20.45 6.39 -10.95
N THR A 103 19.88 5.36 -11.58
CA THR A 103 18.48 4.95 -11.40
C THR A 103 18.18 4.68 -9.93
N LEU A 104 19.05 3.93 -9.24
CA LEU A 104 18.94 3.63 -7.81
C LEU A 104 18.89 4.92 -6.99
N VAL A 105 19.87 5.80 -7.14
CA VAL A 105 19.92 7.07 -6.39
C VAL A 105 18.65 7.89 -6.63
N MET A 106 18.14 7.93 -7.86
CA MET A 106 16.91 8.63 -8.17
C MET A 106 15.67 7.97 -7.53
N THR A 107 15.60 6.64 -7.39
CA THR A 107 14.48 6.01 -6.62
C THR A 107 14.47 6.40 -5.15
N VAL A 108 15.65 6.64 -4.56
CA VAL A 108 15.75 7.14 -3.19
C VAL A 108 15.21 8.57 -3.11
N VAL A 109 15.55 9.41 -4.09
CA VAL A 109 15.02 10.78 -4.20
C VAL A 109 13.50 10.76 -4.39
N VAL A 110 12.97 9.89 -5.24
CA VAL A 110 11.51 9.71 -5.43
C VAL A 110 10.86 9.28 -4.12
N SER A 111 11.46 8.34 -3.39
CA SER A 111 10.93 7.83 -2.11
C SER A 111 10.92 8.90 -1.02
N ALA A 112 12.01 9.68 -0.90
CA ALA A 112 12.09 10.83 0.00
C ALA A 112 11.04 11.90 -0.35
N SER A 113 10.93 12.23 -1.63
CA SER A 113 10.00 13.25 -2.12
C SER A 113 8.55 12.84 -1.93
N TRP A 114 8.20 11.56 -2.14
CA TRP A 114 6.86 11.04 -1.82
C TRP A 114 6.55 11.10 -0.33
N GLY A 115 7.53 10.84 0.53
CA GLY A 115 7.43 11.05 1.97
C GLY A 115 7.02 12.49 2.30
N LEU A 116 7.66 13.48 1.67
CA LEU A 116 7.32 14.89 1.85
C LEU A 116 5.95 15.27 1.25
N HIS A 117 5.63 14.70 0.10
CA HIS A 117 4.46 15.05 -0.71
C HIS A 117 3.13 14.61 -0.08
N LYS A 118 3.06 13.35 0.38
CA LYS A 118 1.80 12.72 0.80
C LYS A 118 1.14 13.43 1.99
N PRO A 119 1.83 13.76 3.10
CA PRO A 119 1.24 14.50 4.21
C PRO A 119 0.72 15.88 3.80
N ALA A 120 1.42 16.58 2.89
CA ALA A 120 1.01 17.89 2.40
C ALA A 120 -0.29 17.82 1.60
N ILE A 121 -0.46 16.79 0.75
CA ILE A 121 -1.70 16.55 0.02
C ILE A 121 -2.85 16.24 0.98
N GLU A 122 -2.64 15.30 1.91
CA GLU A 122 -3.68 14.87 2.85
C GLU A 122 -4.15 16.05 3.72
N ALA A 123 -3.23 16.87 4.21
CA ALA A 123 -3.54 18.09 4.95
C ALA A 123 -4.32 19.09 4.09
N MET A 124 -3.84 19.37 2.86
CA MET A 124 -4.52 20.30 1.96
C MET A 124 -5.95 19.86 1.66
N LEU A 125 -6.18 18.59 1.35
CA LEU A 125 -7.52 18.05 1.08
C LEU A 125 -8.46 18.24 2.28
N ILE A 126 -7.97 18.09 3.51
CA ILE A 126 -8.75 18.31 4.73
C ILE A 126 -9.04 19.80 4.93
N ASP A 127 -8.05 20.66 4.70
CA ASP A 127 -8.13 22.11 4.91
C ASP A 127 -9.20 22.76 4.00
N VAL A 128 -9.36 22.27 2.77
CA VAL A 128 -10.34 22.80 1.80
C VAL A 128 -11.66 22.01 1.74
N THR A 129 -11.83 20.97 2.57
CA THR A 129 -13.05 20.15 2.57
C THR A 129 -13.79 20.29 3.90
N GLU A 130 -15.03 20.77 3.81
CA GLU A 130 -15.92 20.88 4.96
C GLU A 130 -16.14 19.54 5.68
N PRO A 131 -16.32 19.53 7.02
CA PRO A 131 -16.42 18.29 7.81
C PRO A 131 -17.43 17.28 7.27
N HIS A 132 -18.62 17.74 6.85
CA HIS A 132 -19.69 16.89 6.34
C HIS A 132 -19.37 16.26 4.96
N ALA A 133 -18.43 16.86 4.20
CA ALA A 133 -18.03 16.44 2.86
C ALA A 133 -16.81 15.51 2.86
N ARG A 134 -16.04 15.43 3.97
CA ARG A 134 -14.78 14.67 4.06
C ARG A 134 -14.94 13.19 3.72
N GLN A 135 -16.02 12.55 4.18
CA GLN A 135 -16.28 11.15 3.87
C GLN A 135 -16.49 10.91 2.36
N ALA A 136 -17.12 11.85 1.65
CA ALA A 136 -17.27 11.75 0.20
C ALA A 136 -15.93 11.98 -0.52
N MET A 137 -15.12 12.95 -0.06
CA MET A 137 -13.78 13.20 -0.59
C MET A 137 -12.86 11.98 -0.45
N TYR A 138 -12.83 11.36 0.73
CA TYR A 138 -12.02 10.15 0.95
C TYR A 138 -12.49 8.97 0.12
N ARG A 139 -13.81 8.76 -0.04
CA ARG A 139 -14.35 7.72 -0.91
C ARG A 139 -13.91 7.91 -2.36
N ILE A 140 -14.00 9.12 -2.90
CA ILE A 140 -13.57 9.40 -4.28
C ILE A 140 -12.07 9.21 -4.42
N SER A 141 -11.27 9.74 -3.48
CA SER A 141 -9.82 9.57 -3.49
C SER A 141 -9.40 8.09 -3.49
N TYR A 142 -10.09 7.26 -2.69
CA TYR A 142 -9.88 5.81 -2.66
C TYR A 142 -10.19 5.15 -4.00
N TRP A 143 -11.36 5.44 -4.59
CA TRP A 143 -11.74 4.92 -5.91
C TRP A 143 -10.75 5.34 -7.00
N THR A 144 -10.33 6.59 -6.99
CA THR A 144 -9.35 7.13 -7.92
C THR A 144 -8.00 6.42 -7.81
N ASN A 145 -7.51 6.19 -6.58
CA ASN A 145 -6.26 5.46 -6.36
C ASN A 145 -6.34 4.02 -6.91
N ASN A 146 -7.42 3.30 -6.60
CA ASN A 146 -7.58 1.93 -7.10
C ASN A 146 -7.73 1.88 -8.63
N LEU A 147 -8.45 2.83 -9.24
CA LEU A 147 -8.55 2.91 -10.70
C LEU A 147 -7.19 3.18 -11.35
N SER A 148 -6.34 3.98 -10.71
CA SER A 148 -4.97 4.24 -11.16
C SER A 148 -4.13 2.97 -11.17
N VAL A 149 -4.21 2.19 -10.08
CA VAL A 149 -3.51 0.89 -9.97
C VAL A 149 -4.06 -0.12 -10.97
N ALA A 150 -5.38 -0.17 -11.16
CA ALA A 150 -6.02 -1.06 -12.12
C ALA A 150 -5.59 -0.78 -13.56
N ALA A 151 -5.51 0.50 -13.95
CA ALA A 151 -5.02 0.90 -15.27
C ALA A 151 -3.54 0.52 -15.49
N ALA A 152 -2.77 0.33 -14.42
CA ALA A 152 -1.34 0.11 -14.50
C ALA A 152 -0.90 -1.33 -14.73
N GLY A 153 -1.76 -2.34 -14.61
CA GLY A 153 -1.41 -3.76 -14.63
C GLY A 153 -0.64 -4.22 -15.88
N MET A 154 -1.34 -4.79 -16.87
CA MET A 154 -0.70 -5.24 -18.12
C MET A 154 -0.05 -4.09 -18.90
N ILE A 155 -0.64 -2.89 -18.90
CA ILE A 155 -0.06 -1.73 -19.58
C ILE A 155 1.32 -1.41 -19.01
N GLY A 156 1.46 -1.45 -17.68
CA GLY A 156 2.74 -1.25 -17.03
C GLY A 156 3.74 -2.35 -17.33
N ALA A 157 3.31 -3.61 -17.39
CA ALA A 157 4.21 -4.72 -17.75
C ALA A 157 4.83 -4.52 -19.15
N VAL A 158 4.01 -4.21 -20.16
CA VAL A 158 4.48 -3.99 -21.54
C VAL A 158 5.37 -2.74 -21.63
N LEU A 159 4.91 -1.61 -21.08
CA LEU A 159 5.70 -0.38 -21.12
C LEU A 159 7.01 -0.48 -20.35
N PHE A 160 7.04 -1.22 -19.24
CA PHE A 160 8.26 -1.40 -18.46
C PHE A 160 9.25 -2.35 -19.14
N ALA A 161 8.76 -3.39 -19.82
CA ALA A 161 9.59 -4.35 -20.56
C ALA A 161 10.27 -3.69 -21.77
N ASP A 162 9.48 -3.03 -22.61
CA ASP A 162 9.90 -2.64 -23.96
C ASP A 162 10.14 -1.14 -24.11
N TYR A 163 9.52 -0.30 -23.27
CA TYR A 163 9.48 1.16 -23.41
C TYR A 163 9.85 1.88 -22.11
N LEU A 164 10.85 1.36 -21.38
CA LEU A 164 11.22 1.87 -20.05
C LEU A 164 11.62 3.35 -20.09
N PHE A 165 12.32 3.76 -21.15
CA PHE A 165 12.71 5.16 -21.38
C PHE A 165 11.48 6.07 -21.48
N GLU A 166 10.56 5.72 -22.37
CA GLU A 166 9.32 6.45 -22.63
C GLU A 166 8.42 6.47 -21.40
N LEU A 167 8.37 5.37 -20.65
CA LEU A 167 7.62 5.28 -19.41
C LEU A 167 8.16 6.25 -18.35
N PHE A 168 9.47 6.27 -18.10
CA PHE A 168 10.06 7.24 -17.17
C PHE A 168 9.88 8.68 -17.64
N LEU A 169 10.01 8.93 -18.94
CA LEU A 169 9.79 10.24 -19.54
C LEU A 169 8.33 10.69 -19.32
N ALA A 170 7.36 9.80 -19.58
CA ALA A 170 5.95 10.07 -19.37
C ALA A 170 5.62 10.37 -17.89
N VAL A 171 6.18 9.59 -16.96
CA VAL A 171 6.00 9.82 -15.52
C VAL A 171 6.60 11.17 -15.11
N GLY A 172 7.82 11.49 -15.57
CA GLY A 172 8.49 12.75 -15.28
C GLY A 172 7.73 13.96 -15.83
N LEU A 173 7.32 13.91 -17.10
CA LEU A 173 6.55 14.98 -17.74
C LEU A 173 5.16 15.15 -17.12
N MET A 174 4.45 14.07 -16.81
CA MET A 174 3.14 14.16 -16.16
C MET A 174 3.28 14.72 -14.73
N THR A 175 4.34 14.36 -14.01
CA THR A 175 4.62 14.95 -12.69
C THR A 175 4.97 16.44 -12.82
N PHE A 176 5.69 16.83 -13.87
CA PHE A 176 5.95 18.24 -14.17
C PHE A 176 4.66 19.02 -14.50
N VAL A 177 3.73 18.40 -15.23
CA VAL A 177 2.40 18.96 -15.46
C VAL A 177 1.63 19.11 -14.14
N SER A 178 1.69 18.11 -13.25
CA SER A 178 1.12 18.21 -11.89
C SER A 178 1.73 19.38 -11.12
N PHE A 179 3.06 19.53 -11.17
CA PHE A 179 3.76 20.69 -10.59
C PHE A 179 3.25 22.01 -11.16
N ALA A 180 3.14 22.14 -12.48
CA ALA A 180 2.64 23.36 -13.12
C ALA A 180 1.19 23.67 -12.73
N VAL A 181 0.34 22.64 -12.63
CA VAL A 181 -1.04 22.79 -12.16
C VAL A 181 -1.10 23.21 -10.70
N THR A 182 -0.29 22.61 -9.84
CA THR A 182 -0.15 23.02 -8.43
C THR A 182 0.34 24.47 -8.34
N TRP A 183 1.30 24.86 -9.17
CA TRP A 183 1.88 26.20 -9.17
C TRP A 183 0.84 27.26 -9.55
N VAL A 184 0.14 27.05 -10.66
CA VAL A 184 -0.77 28.03 -11.26
C VAL A 184 -2.15 28.03 -10.60
N PHE A 185 -2.75 26.86 -10.39
CA PHE A 185 -4.17 26.75 -10.07
C PHE A 185 -4.47 26.39 -8.61
N ILE A 186 -3.59 25.66 -7.92
CA ILE A 186 -3.81 25.36 -6.50
C ILE A 186 -3.50 26.61 -5.68
N THR A 187 -4.49 27.07 -4.91
CA THR A 187 -4.31 28.17 -3.96
C THR A 187 -3.91 27.64 -2.59
N GLU A 188 -3.04 28.37 -1.89
CA GLU A 188 -2.74 28.06 -0.49
C GLU A 188 -3.94 28.44 0.36
N ALA A 189 -4.70 27.43 0.79
CA ALA A 189 -5.83 27.62 1.70
C ALA A 189 -5.40 27.66 3.16
N TRP A 190 -4.16 27.25 3.45
CA TRP A 190 -3.63 27.33 4.79
C TRP A 190 -3.34 28.76 5.20
N LYS A 191 -4.02 29.17 6.27
CA LYS A 191 -3.65 30.35 7.04
C LYS A 191 -2.81 29.88 8.21
N ARG A 192 -1.57 30.38 8.30
CA ARG A 192 -0.74 30.21 9.49
C ARG A 192 -1.57 30.70 10.69
N PRO A 193 -1.73 29.93 11.77
CA PRO A 193 -2.46 30.39 12.94
C PRO A 193 -1.84 31.70 13.45
N GLU A 194 -2.57 32.80 13.39
CA GLU A 194 -2.13 34.08 13.95
C GLU A 194 -2.18 33.97 15.48
N GLY A 195 -1.03 34.19 16.13
CA GLY A 195 -0.96 34.39 17.59
C GLY A 195 -1.05 33.15 18.49
N GLY A 196 -1.19 31.94 17.96
CA GLY A 196 -1.05 30.72 18.76
C GLY A 196 0.44 30.40 19.02
N PRO A 197 0.87 30.02 20.24
CA PRO A 197 2.26 29.64 20.48
C PRO A 197 2.69 28.57 19.48
N ILE A 198 3.96 28.59 19.09
CA ILE A 198 4.60 27.52 18.29
C ILE A 198 4.28 26.19 19.00
N GLY A 199 3.29 25.44 18.51
CA GLY A 199 2.77 24.25 19.18
C GLY A 199 1.51 24.41 20.05
N ALA A 200 0.55 25.27 19.69
CA ALA A 200 -0.72 25.43 20.43
C ALA A 200 -1.66 24.21 20.44
N THR A 201 -1.30 23.12 19.76
CA THR A 201 -1.79 21.76 20.01
C THR A 201 -0.64 20.75 19.92
N GLU A 202 0.57 21.09 20.36
CA GLU A 202 1.57 20.06 20.64
C GLU A 202 1.02 19.22 21.79
N PRO A 203 0.67 17.94 21.58
CA PRO A 203 0.52 17.04 22.70
C PRO A 203 1.89 17.09 23.37
N LYS A 204 1.98 17.58 24.62
CA LYS A 204 3.24 17.63 25.39
C LYS A 204 4.06 16.39 25.00
N LYS A 205 5.28 16.52 24.46
CA LYS A 205 6.03 15.37 23.88
C LYS A 205 5.98 14.11 24.77
N GLY A 206 5.95 14.30 26.09
CA GLY A 206 5.71 13.25 27.08
C GLY A 206 4.36 12.50 26.98
N LYS A 207 3.24 13.17 26.72
CA LYS A 207 1.92 12.56 26.47
C LYS A 207 1.88 11.77 25.16
N LEU A 208 2.47 12.28 24.09
CA LEU A 208 2.52 11.56 22.80
C LEU A 208 3.35 10.28 22.92
N TRP A 209 4.54 10.36 23.51
CA TRP A 209 5.39 9.20 23.78
C TRP A 209 4.73 8.22 24.77
N ALA A 210 4.03 8.72 25.80
CA ALA A 210 3.28 7.87 26.72
C ALA A 210 2.18 7.07 26.01
N ASN A 211 1.45 7.68 25.07
CA ASN A 211 0.44 7.01 24.27
C ASN A 211 1.05 5.92 23.38
N TYR A 212 2.15 6.21 22.66
CA TYR A 212 2.85 5.19 21.87
C TYR A 212 3.43 4.07 22.75
N ARG A 213 4.01 4.41 23.91
CA ARG A 213 4.51 3.43 24.88
C ARG A 213 3.39 2.55 25.43
N GLN A 214 2.19 3.08 25.61
CA GLN A 214 1.01 2.30 25.98
C GLN A 214 0.65 1.30 24.88
N VAL A 215 0.60 1.73 23.62
CA VAL A 215 0.34 0.81 22.48
C VAL A 215 1.40 -0.28 22.40
N LEU A 216 2.68 0.06 22.53
CA LEU A 216 3.79 -0.91 22.49
C LEU A 216 3.77 -1.90 23.67
N ARG A 217 3.06 -1.58 24.76
CA ARG A 217 2.87 -2.47 25.91
C ARG A 217 1.63 -3.35 25.80
N ASP A 218 0.70 -3.03 24.89
CA ASP A 218 -0.45 -3.85 24.58
C ASP A 218 0.01 -5.10 23.81
N LYS A 219 0.32 -6.16 24.55
CA LYS A 219 0.87 -7.41 23.99
C LYS A 219 -0.07 -8.04 22.96
N VAL A 220 -1.38 -7.97 23.20
CA VAL A 220 -2.39 -8.56 22.31
C VAL A 220 -2.39 -7.81 20.99
N PHE A 221 -2.42 -6.47 21.04
CA PHE A 221 -2.34 -5.65 19.84
C PHE A 221 -1.00 -5.78 19.12
N MET A 222 0.12 -5.83 19.83
CA MET A 222 1.45 -5.98 19.20
C MET A 222 1.63 -7.35 18.52
N VAL A 223 1.06 -8.43 19.08
CA VAL A 223 1.03 -9.74 18.39
C VAL A 223 0.12 -9.69 17.16
N TYR A 224 -1.02 -9.00 17.22
CA TYR A 224 -1.86 -8.75 16.05
C TYR A 224 -1.09 -8.00 14.94
N VAL A 225 -0.40 -6.91 15.29
CA VAL A 225 0.42 -6.11 14.36
C VAL A 225 1.54 -6.97 13.76
N GLY A 226 2.24 -7.76 14.58
CA GLY A 226 3.28 -8.68 14.11
C GLY A 226 2.73 -9.78 13.19
N ALA A 227 1.56 -10.34 13.50
CA ALA A 227 0.90 -11.33 12.67
C ALA A 227 0.57 -10.75 11.28
N PHE A 228 -0.07 -9.59 11.22
CA PHE A 228 -0.39 -8.94 9.95
C PHE A 228 0.84 -8.44 9.20
N MET A 229 1.92 -8.07 9.89
CA MET A 229 3.21 -7.78 9.24
C MET A 229 3.73 -8.98 8.43
N LEU A 230 3.68 -10.19 9.01
CA LEU A 230 4.08 -11.42 8.32
C LEU A 230 3.11 -11.76 7.18
N LEU A 231 1.80 -11.62 7.41
CA LEU A 231 0.79 -11.91 6.40
C LEU A 231 0.86 -10.94 5.21
N TYR A 232 1.07 -9.64 5.44
CA TYR A 232 1.29 -8.67 4.36
C TYR A 232 2.57 -8.99 3.57
N SER A 233 3.62 -9.46 4.25
CA SER A 233 4.84 -9.88 3.54
C SER A 233 4.55 -10.96 2.51
N VAL A 234 3.70 -11.96 2.82
CA VAL A 234 3.33 -13.03 1.89
C VAL A 234 2.78 -12.47 0.57
N GLU A 235 1.89 -11.47 0.63
CA GLU A 235 1.29 -10.86 -0.56
C GLU A 235 2.28 -9.99 -1.34
N ILE A 236 3.11 -9.24 -0.62
CA ILE A 236 4.13 -8.35 -1.19
C ILE A 236 5.15 -9.15 -2.04
N ASN A 237 5.36 -10.44 -1.73
CA ASN A 237 6.24 -11.29 -2.55
C ASN A 237 5.84 -11.35 -4.03
N LEU A 238 4.57 -11.09 -4.39
CA LEU A 238 4.13 -11.03 -5.79
C LEU A 238 4.94 -10.03 -6.62
N VAL A 239 5.17 -8.83 -6.09
CA VAL A 239 5.89 -7.74 -6.77
C VAL A 239 7.38 -7.70 -6.42
N ASP A 240 7.81 -8.51 -5.46
CA ASP A 240 9.19 -8.63 -5.03
C ASP A 240 9.81 -9.92 -5.59
N TYR A 241 9.98 -10.95 -4.76
CA TYR A 241 10.65 -12.18 -5.15
C TYR A 241 10.01 -12.89 -6.36
N ILE A 242 8.68 -13.04 -6.38
CA ILE A 242 7.97 -13.78 -7.44
C ILE A 242 8.14 -13.06 -8.78
N ALA A 243 8.04 -11.73 -8.80
CA ALA A 243 8.29 -10.91 -9.98
C ALA A 243 9.69 -11.14 -10.58
N ILE A 244 10.72 -11.10 -9.73
CA ILE A 244 12.12 -11.31 -10.13
C ILE A 244 12.32 -12.73 -10.68
N ARG A 245 11.75 -13.73 -9.99
CA ARG A 245 11.85 -15.13 -10.40
C ARG A 245 11.16 -15.38 -11.74
N LEU A 246 9.94 -14.86 -11.93
CA LEU A 246 9.20 -14.99 -13.18
C LEU A 246 10.01 -14.41 -14.35
N GLU A 247 10.54 -13.19 -14.22
CA GLU A 247 11.36 -12.58 -15.28
C GLU A 247 12.60 -13.42 -15.61
N LYS A 248 13.24 -14.00 -14.59
CA LYS A 248 14.46 -14.80 -14.76
C LYS A 248 14.20 -16.17 -15.36
N GLU A 249 13.18 -16.88 -14.89
CA GLU A 249 12.96 -18.31 -15.16
C GLU A 249 11.94 -18.59 -16.26
N MET A 250 11.01 -17.67 -16.51
CA MET A 250 9.89 -17.88 -17.43
C MET A 250 10.15 -17.15 -18.76
N ARG A 251 10.74 -17.87 -19.73
CA ARG A 251 11.05 -17.34 -21.07
C ARG A 251 10.21 -18.04 -22.12
N LEU A 252 9.36 -17.30 -22.83
CA LEU A 252 8.53 -17.79 -23.93
C LEU A 252 7.81 -19.11 -23.59
N THR A 253 7.15 -19.14 -22.44
CA THR A 253 6.50 -20.35 -21.94
C THR A 253 5.15 -20.52 -22.61
N PRO A 254 4.82 -21.70 -23.17
CA PRO A 254 3.49 -21.95 -23.74
C PRO A 254 2.38 -21.76 -22.70
N TRP A 255 1.33 -21.01 -23.06
CA TRP A 255 0.17 -20.79 -22.20
C TRP A 255 -0.48 -22.11 -21.78
N LEU A 256 -0.77 -22.95 -22.78
CA LEU A 256 -1.10 -24.36 -22.63
C LEU A 256 -0.02 -25.18 -23.35
N PRO A 257 0.24 -26.44 -22.93
CA PRO A 257 1.26 -27.26 -23.60
C PRO A 257 0.93 -27.59 -25.07
N TRP A 258 -0.26 -27.22 -25.54
CA TRP A 258 -0.89 -27.63 -26.79
C TRP A 258 -1.17 -26.42 -27.70
N THR A 259 -0.76 -25.22 -27.28
CA THR A 259 -1.03 -23.95 -27.98
C THR A 259 0.28 -23.25 -28.34
N ASP A 260 0.30 -22.59 -29.50
CA ASP A 260 1.46 -21.80 -29.93
C ASP A 260 1.59 -20.44 -29.21
N TRP A 261 0.56 -20.04 -28.45
CA TRP A 261 0.62 -18.82 -27.67
C TRP A 261 1.59 -18.97 -26.50
N GLN A 262 2.63 -18.13 -26.49
CA GLN A 262 3.65 -18.06 -25.46
C GLN A 262 3.53 -16.75 -24.67
N ILE A 263 3.97 -16.81 -23.41
CA ILE A 263 4.00 -15.67 -22.50
C ILE A 263 5.33 -15.64 -21.76
N ASP A 264 5.90 -14.46 -21.58
CA ASP A 264 7.11 -14.29 -20.76
C ASP A 264 6.78 -13.94 -19.29
N GLY A 265 7.80 -13.92 -18.44
CA GLY A 265 7.64 -13.66 -17.01
C GLY A 265 7.11 -12.27 -16.67
N MET A 266 7.43 -11.24 -17.46
CA MET A 266 7.00 -9.86 -17.18
C MET A 266 5.54 -9.66 -17.60
N GLU A 267 5.16 -10.19 -18.77
CA GLU A 267 3.77 -10.30 -19.21
C GLU A 267 2.94 -11.09 -18.21
N MET A 268 3.45 -12.24 -17.74
CA MET A 268 2.76 -13.07 -16.74
C MET A 268 2.55 -12.32 -15.43
N LEU A 269 3.55 -11.58 -14.94
CA LEU A 269 3.37 -10.71 -13.77
C LEU A 269 2.28 -9.65 -14.01
N GLY A 270 2.25 -9.05 -15.20
CA GLY A 270 1.20 -8.14 -15.64
C GLY A 270 -0.20 -8.77 -15.61
N VAL A 271 -0.32 -10.01 -16.10
CA VAL A 271 -1.55 -10.81 -16.05
C VAL A 271 -1.98 -11.06 -14.61
N LEU A 272 -1.10 -11.58 -13.75
CA LEU A 272 -1.42 -11.90 -12.35
C LEU A 272 -1.89 -10.67 -11.56
N ARG A 273 -1.24 -9.51 -11.75
CA ARG A 273 -1.63 -8.26 -11.08
C ARG A 273 -2.96 -7.74 -11.59
N THR A 274 -3.20 -7.83 -12.91
CA THR A 274 -4.46 -7.40 -13.51
C THR A 274 -5.61 -8.30 -13.05
N GLU A 275 -5.41 -9.61 -13.05
CA GLU A 275 -6.35 -10.60 -12.54
C GLU A 275 -6.75 -10.28 -11.10
N ASN A 276 -5.76 -10.15 -10.19
CA ASN A 276 -6.04 -9.83 -8.78
C ASN A 276 -6.84 -8.53 -8.64
N THR A 277 -6.45 -7.47 -9.35
CA THR A 277 -7.16 -6.19 -9.27
C THR A 277 -8.60 -6.29 -9.77
N LEU A 278 -8.83 -6.98 -10.89
CA LEU A 278 -10.18 -7.19 -11.43
C LEU A 278 -11.04 -8.05 -10.49
N LEU A 279 -10.49 -9.14 -9.96
CA LEU A 279 -11.20 -9.99 -9.00
C LEU A 279 -11.54 -9.23 -7.73
N VAL A 280 -10.63 -8.40 -7.20
CA VAL A 280 -10.92 -7.56 -6.04
C VAL A 280 -12.08 -6.61 -6.32
N VAL A 281 -12.09 -5.92 -7.47
CA VAL A 281 -13.16 -4.99 -7.82
C VAL A 281 -14.50 -5.71 -8.04
N LEU A 282 -14.50 -6.82 -8.79
CA LEU A 282 -15.72 -7.52 -9.19
C LEU A 282 -16.32 -8.36 -8.06
N LEU A 283 -15.47 -9.04 -7.27
CA LEU A 283 -15.91 -10.02 -6.28
C LEU A 283 -15.98 -9.46 -4.86
N SER A 284 -15.38 -8.30 -4.55
CA SER A 284 -15.40 -7.75 -3.19
C SER A 284 -16.81 -7.59 -2.62
N LEU A 285 -17.76 -7.07 -3.39
CA LEU A 285 -19.15 -6.90 -2.94
C LEU A 285 -19.86 -8.25 -2.74
N MET A 286 -19.61 -9.21 -3.63
CA MET A 286 -20.20 -10.55 -3.56
C MET A 286 -19.70 -11.29 -2.31
N ILE A 287 -18.39 -11.32 -2.10
CA ILE A 287 -17.77 -11.99 -0.96
C ILE A 287 -18.17 -11.29 0.34
N ALA A 288 -18.14 -9.95 0.39
CA ALA A 288 -18.59 -9.19 1.57
C ALA A 288 -20.05 -9.46 1.93
N SER A 289 -20.93 -9.68 0.94
CA SER A 289 -22.31 -10.09 1.17
C SER A 289 -22.39 -11.50 1.75
N LEU A 290 -21.63 -12.45 1.19
CA LEU A 290 -21.63 -13.86 1.60
C LEU A 290 -21.15 -14.06 3.04
N ILE A 291 -20.16 -13.29 3.47
CA ILE A 291 -19.57 -13.39 4.82
C ILE A 291 -20.27 -12.49 5.86
N ARG A 292 -21.22 -11.62 5.46
CA ARG A 292 -21.83 -10.60 6.33
C ARG A 292 -22.42 -11.16 7.63
N HIS A 293 -23.03 -12.34 7.56
CA HIS A 293 -23.66 -13.01 8.71
C HIS A 293 -22.76 -14.06 9.35
N ARG A 294 -21.50 -14.15 8.92
CA ARG A 294 -20.56 -15.18 9.35
C ARG A 294 -19.36 -14.52 10.01
N SER A 295 -19.50 -14.19 11.30
CA SER A 295 -18.43 -13.61 12.14
C SER A 295 -17.55 -14.68 12.79
N ASP A 296 -17.19 -15.69 12.01
CA ASP A 296 -16.46 -16.85 12.53
C ASP A 296 -14.97 -16.73 12.24
N SER A 297 -14.15 -16.79 13.29
CA SER A 297 -12.69 -16.84 13.16
C SER A 297 -12.24 -17.95 12.22
N ARG A 298 -13.01 -19.05 12.10
CA ARG A 298 -12.73 -20.14 11.16
C ARG A 298 -12.74 -19.70 9.70
N ILE A 299 -13.63 -18.79 9.32
CA ILE A 299 -13.71 -18.30 7.93
C ILE A 299 -12.54 -17.38 7.62
N MET A 300 -12.14 -16.54 8.58
CA MET A 300 -10.91 -15.75 8.44
C MET A 300 -9.69 -16.65 8.27
N TYR A 301 -9.54 -17.72 9.07
CA TYR A 301 -8.45 -18.67 8.91
C TYR A 301 -8.50 -19.40 7.57
N ALA A 302 -9.68 -19.77 7.08
CA ALA A 302 -9.82 -20.37 5.75
C ALA A 302 -9.32 -19.40 4.66
N GLY A 303 -9.72 -18.12 4.73
CA GLY A 303 -9.24 -17.09 3.81
C GLY A 303 -7.72 -16.92 3.86
N LEU A 304 -7.14 -16.85 5.06
CA LEU A 304 -5.69 -16.76 5.23
C LEU A 304 -4.95 -17.98 4.68
N VAL A 305 -5.46 -19.19 4.92
CA VAL A 305 -4.85 -20.42 4.37
C VAL A 305 -4.87 -20.41 2.84
N LEU A 306 -5.97 -19.97 2.21
CA LEU A 306 -6.04 -19.84 0.76
C LEU A 306 -5.02 -18.82 0.22
N SER A 307 -4.90 -17.64 0.84
CA SER A 307 -3.87 -16.65 0.46
C SER A 307 -2.45 -17.20 0.61
N ILE A 308 -2.13 -17.81 1.75
CA ILE A 308 -0.80 -18.37 2.01
C ILE A 308 -0.47 -19.47 1.00
N ALA A 309 -1.39 -20.39 0.75
CA ALA A 309 -1.21 -21.47 -0.22
C ALA A 309 -1.02 -20.94 -1.65
N GLY A 310 -1.84 -19.95 -2.04
CA GLY A 310 -1.74 -19.27 -3.33
C GLY A 310 -0.36 -18.65 -3.57
N TYR A 311 0.04 -17.68 -2.74
CA TYR A 311 1.32 -17.00 -2.90
C TYR A 311 2.53 -17.92 -2.76
N SER A 312 2.47 -18.93 -1.89
CA SER A 312 3.56 -19.92 -1.77
C SER A 312 3.70 -20.77 -3.03
N PHE A 313 2.60 -21.08 -3.72
CA PHE A 313 2.66 -21.82 -4.99
C PHE A 313 3.22 -20.96 -6.13
N LEU A 314 2.81 -19.69 -6.22
CA LEU A 314 3.32 -18.74 -7.21
C LEU A 314 4.86 -18.58 -7.12
N ALA A 315 5.43 -18.77 -5.93
CA ALA A 315 6.85 -18.66 -5.65
C ALA A 315 7.75 -19.70 -6.35
N TYR A 316 7.19 -20.77 -6.93
CA TYR A 316 7.99 -21.79 -7.62
C TYR A 316 7.46 -22.23 -8.99
N SER A 317 6.16 -22.06 -9.28
CA SER A 317 5.58 -22.58 -10.53
C SER A 317 5.93 -21.72 -11.76
N ASN A 318 6.12 -22.35 -12.91
CA ASN A 318 6.29 -21.68 -14.21
C ASN A 318 5.14 -21.94 -15.18
N GLN A 319 4.11 -22.69 -14.78
CA GLN A 319 3.00 -23.02 -15.67
C GLN A 319 1.93 -21.90 -15.62
N PRO A 320 1.66 -21.19 -16.74
CA PRO A 320 0.82 -19.98 -16.72
C PRO A 320 -0.59 -20.18 -16.16
N VAL A 321 -1.29 -21.23 -16.57
CA VAL A 321 -2.67 -21.53 -16.13
C VAL A 321 -2.75 -21.80 -14.62
N LEU A 322 -1.78 -22.53 -14.07
CA LEU A 322 -1.67 -22.81 -12.64
C LEU A 322 -1.33 -21.55 -11.86
N LEU A 323 -0.52 -20.66 -12.42
CA LEU A 323 -0.24 -19.35 -11.81
C LEU A 323 -1.52 -18.51 -11.73
N VAL A 324 -2.28 -18.38 -12.82
CA VAL A 324 -3.59 -17.70 -12.82
C VAL A 324 -4.53 -18.34 -11.80
N LEU A 325 -4.70 -19.67 -11.84
CA LEU A 325 -5.60 -20.37 -10.93
C LEU A 325 -5.21 -20.18 -9.46
N MET A 326 -3.92 -20.21 -9.13
CA MET A 326 -3.47 -20.01 -7.74
C MET A 326 -3.50 -18.55 -7.31
N MET A 327 -3.41 -17.60 -8.25
CA MET A 327 -3.66 -16.19 -7.98
C MET A 327 -5.15 -15.91 -7.71
N PHE A 328 -6.05 -16.56 -8.45
CA PHE A 328 -7.48 -16.56 -8.14
C PHE A 328 -7.73 -17.09 -6.72
N VAL A 329 -7.15 -18.24 -6.36
CA VAL A 329 -7.25 -18.81 -5.00
C VAL A 329 -6.73 -17.82 -3.95
N ALA A 330 -5.56 -17.20 -4.20
CA ALA A 330 -4.98 -16.23 -3.29
C ALA A 330 -5.90 -15.01 -3.08
N THR A 331 -6.50 -14.54 -4.17
CA THR A 331 -7.38 -13.36 -4.18
C THR A 331 -8.72 -13.64 -3.50
N VAL A 332 -9.29 -14.83 -3.67
CA VAL A 332 -10.48 -15.25 -2.91
C VAL A 332 -10.17 -15.29 -1.42
N GLY A 333 -9.00 -15.81 -1.03
CA GLY A 333 -8.52 -15.78 0.35
C GLY A 333 -8.45 -14.35 0.91
N GLU A 334 -7.86 -13.44 0.14
CA GLU A 334 -7.72 -12.02 0.45
C GLU A 334 -9.07 -11.35 0.70
N LEU A 335 -10.00 -11.53 -0.24
CA LEU A 335 -11.36 -10.98 -0.18
C LEU A 335 -12.16 -11.46 1.04
N ILE A 336 -11.81 -12.62 1.60
CA ILE A 336 -12.43 -13.14 2.82
C ILE A 336 -11.78 -12.51 4.06
N TYR A 337 -10.45 -12.57 4.18
CA TYR A 337 -9.79 -12.22 5.44
C TYR A 337 -9.68 -10.70 5.65
N VAL A 338 -9.52 -9.90 4.59
CA VAL A 338 -9.33 -8.45 4.69
C VAL A 338 -10.49 -7.75 5.41
N PRO A 339 -11.77 -7.88 5.01
CA PRO A 339 -12.88 -7.23 5.71
C PRO A 339 -13.03 -7.70 7.16
N LEU A 340 -12.75 -8.99 7.44
CA LEU A 340 -12.79 -9.54 8.79
C LEU A 340 -11.68 -8.95 9.67
N SER A 341 -10.48 -8.78 9.13
CA SER A 341 -9.35 -8.17 9.83
C SER A 341 -9.61 -6.70 10.16
N GLN A 342 -10.25 -5.95 9.26
CA GLN A 342 -10.62 -4.56 9.48
C GLN A 342 -11.68 -4.42 10.58
N ALA A 343 -12.68 -5.33 10.60
CA ALA A 343 -13.68 -5.37 11.65
C ALA A 343 -13.05 -5.68 13.03
N LEU A 344 -12.09 -6.62 13.08
CA LEU A 344 -11.33 -6.89 14.30
C LEU A 344 -10.56 -5.66 14.77
N LEU A 345 -9.83 -4.99 13.87
CA LEU A 345 -9.05 -3.80 14.21
C LEU A 345 -9.92 -2.72 14.86
N VAL A 346 -11.10 -2.46 14.31
CA VAL A 346 -12.04 -1.46 14.87
C VAL A 346 -12.46 -1.80 16.29
N ASN A 347 -12.64 -3.09 16.61
CA ASN A 347 -13.08 -3.53 17.94
C ASN A 347 -11.96 -3.55 18.97
N ILE A 348 -10.70 -3.70 18.55
CA ILE A 348 -9.53 -3.79 19.44
C ILE A 348 -9.05 -2.40 19.85
N VAL A 349 -9.22 -1.43 18.96
CA VAL A 349 -8.63 -0.11 19.12
C VAL A 349 -9.48 0.77 20.07
N PRO A 350 -8.95 1.19 21.23
CA PRO A 350 -9.69 2.04 22.15
C PRO A 350 -9.92 3.44 21.57
N ASP A 351 -11.13 3.98 21.77
CA ASP A 351 -11.54 5.25 21.17
C ASP A 351 -10.64 6.43 21.56
N HIS A 352 -10.15 6.45 22.81
CA HIS A 352 -9.31 7.53 23.33
C HIS A 352 -7.85 7.50 22.80
N ALA A 353 -7.37 6.38 22.25
CA ALA A 353 -6.00 6.23 21.73
C ALA A 353 -5.96 5.78 20.26
N ARG A 354 -7.09 5.89 19.55
CA ARG A 354 -7.29 5.37 18.19
C ARG A 354 -6.20 5.79 17.21
N SER A 355 -5.77 7.06 17.22
CA SER A 355 -4.73 7.56 16.31
C SER A 355 -3.38 6.88 16.52
N SER A 356 -2.96 6.63 17.77
CA SER A 356 -1.68 6.00 18.09
C SER A 356 -1.68 4.52 17.71
N TYR A 357 -2.79 3.82 17.96
CA TYR A 357 -2.97 2.44 17.52
C TYR A 357 -2.98 2.31 15.99
N MET A 358 -3.72 3.16 15.29
CA MET A 358 -3.75 3.14 13.82
C MET A 358 -2.38 3.47 13.20
N ALA A 359 -1.60 4.35 13.82
CA ALA A 359 -0.23 4.63 13.38
C ALA A 359 0.69 3.41 13.51
N ILE A 360 0.63 2.69 14.63
CA ILE A 360 1.39 1.44 14.81
C ILE A 360 0.88 0.33 13.87
N ASN A 361 -0.44 0.22 13.68
CA ASN A 361 -1.01 -0.71 12.70
C ASN A 361 -0.50 -0.44 11.28
N GLY A 362 -0.41 0.82 10.88
CA GLY A 362 0.17 1.22 9.59
C GLY A 362 1.62 0.78 9.39
N MET A 363 2.38 0.57 10.47
CA MET A 363 3.73 0.02 10.41
C MET A 363 3.77 -1.46 10.05
N ALA A 364 2.68 -2.23 10.28
CA ALA A 364 2.63 -3.64 9.90
C ALA A 364 2.86 -3.82 8.38
N PHE A 365 2.18 -3.02 7.57
CA PHE A 365 2.35 -3.04 6.11
C PHE A 365 3.78 -2.67 5.70
N ARG A 366 4.36 -1.64 6.32
CA ARG A 366 5.75 -1.20 6.06
C ARG A 366 6.77 -2.27 6.46
N GLY A 367 6.55 -2.93 7.59
CA GLY A 367 7.35 -4.08 8.03
C GLY A 367 7.23 -5.26 7.05
N GLY A 368 6.03 -5.52 6.53
CA GLY A 368 5.82 -6.52 5.48
C GLY A 368 6.61 -6.21 4.21
N MET A 369 6.69 -4.94 3.81
CA MET A 369 7.53 -4.52 2.67
C MET A 369 9.03 -4.69 2.93
N ILE A 370 9.49 -4.43 4.16
CA ILE A 370 10.89 -4.67 4.55
C ILE A 370 11.21 -6.16 4.47
N LEU A 371 10.30 -7.02 4.96
CA LEU A 371 10.43 -8.47 4.83
C LEU A 371 10.40 -8.92 3.36
N GLY A 372 9.61 -8.28 2.50
CA GLY A 372 9.64 -8.47 1.05
C GLY A 372 11.03 -8.21 0.47
N GLY A 373 11.67 -7.10 0.84
CA GLY A 373 13.06 -6.82 0.48
C GLY A 373 14.06 -7.85 1.00
N VAL A 374 13.87 -8.39 2.22
CA VAL A 374 14.67 -9.52 2.73
C VAL A 374 14.46 -10.77 1.89
N ASN A 375 13.22 -11.06 1.49
CA ASN A 375 12.89 -12.20 0.63
C ASN A 375 13.50 -12.07 -0.78
N ILE A 376 13.68 -10.86 -1.30
CA ILE A 376 14.46 -10.65 -2.54
C ILE A 376 15.90 -11.14 -2.34
N ILE A 377 16.53 -10.79 -1.23
CA ILE A 377 17.92 -11.20 -0.92
C ILE A 377 17.99 -12.72 -0.77
N LEU A 378 17.06 -13.33 0.00
CA LEU A 378 16.98 -14.78 0.17
C LEU A 378 16.71 -15.51 -1.14
N GLY A 379 15.85 -14.95 -2.01
CA GLY A 379 15.54 -15.50 -3.32
C GLY A 379 16.70 -15.44 -4.31
N GLY A 380 17.73 -14.63 -4.04
CA GLY A 380 18.99 -14.66 -4.78
C GLY A 380 19.84 -15.90 -4.49
N VAL A 381 19.64 -16.55 -3.34
CA VAL A 381 20.44 -17.70 -2.87
C VAL A 381 19.65 -19.01 -2.78
N LEU A 382 18.35 -18.94 -2.53
CA LEU A 382 17.47 -20.10 -2.42
C LEU A 382 16.83 -20.46 -3.77
N PRO A 383 16.63 -21.75 -4.07
CA PRO A 383 15.84 -22.17 -5.23
C PRO A 383 14.34 -21.86 -5.03
N GLY A 384 13.58 -21.89 -6.13
CA GLY A 384 12.13 -21.63 -6.16
C GLY A 384 11.32 -22.32 -5.07
N TRP A 385 11.53 -23.64 -4.90
CA TRP A 385 10.85 -24.42 -3.87
C TRP A 385 11.26 -24.02 -2.44
N GLY A 386 12.51 -23.60 -2.24
CA GLY A 386 13.02 -23.14 -0.94
C GLY A 386 12.33 -21.84 -0.53
N MET A 387 12.18 -20.91 -1.47
CA MET A 387 11.42 -19.68 -1.24
C MET A 387 9.93 -19.91 -1.04
N ALA A 388 9.33 -20.88 -1.75
CA ALA A 388 7.95 -21.30 -1.49
C ALA A 388 7.77 -21.76 -0.03
N VAL A 389 8.72 -22.52 0.51
CA VAL A 389 8.71 -22.93 1.93
C VAL A 389 8.88 -21.72 2.86
N VAL A 390 9.78 -20.78 2.56
CA VAL A 390 9.96 -19.56 3.38
C VAL A 390 8.68 -18.73 3.44
N ILE A 391 8.04 -18.49 2.30
CA ILE A 391 6.78 -17.74 2.21
C ILE A 391 5.66 -18.47 2.95
N PHE A 392 5.56 -19.79 2.77
CA PHE A 392 4.58 -20.61 3.47
C PHE A 392 4.76 -20.55 4.99
N MET A 393 6.00 -20.74 5.47
CA MET A 393 6.32 -20.70 6.90
C MET A 393 6.10 -19.32 7.51
N THR A 394 6.40 -18.25 6.76
CA THR A 394 6.12 -16.86 7.17
C THR A 394 4.62 -16.64 7.34
N GLY A 395 3.82 -17.10 6.38
CA GLY A 395 2.36 -17.04 6.43
C GLY A 395 1.78 -17.85 7.59
N VAL A 396 2.25 -19.10 7.77
CA VAL A 396 1.82 -19.98 8.88
C VAL A 396 2.19 -19.37 10.23
N ALA A 397 3.39 -18.80 10.38
CA ALA A 397 3.78 -18.09 11.59
C ALA A 397 2.83 -16.92 11.89
N GLY A 398 2.50 -16.09 10.88
CA GLY A 398 1.52 -15.01 11.02
C GLY A 398 0.13 -15.52 11.41
N LEU A 399 -0.35 -16.60 10.79
CA LEU A 399 -1.61 -17.25 11.11
C LEU A 399 -1.64 -17.79 12.56
N LEU A 400 -0.57 -18.45 13.01
CA LEU A 400 -0.46 -18.99 14.37
C LEU A 400 -0.39 -17.88 15.41
N MET A 401 0.34 -16.79 15.12
CA MET A 401 0.36 -15.60 15.98
C MET A 401 -1.03 -15.01 16.12
N LEU A 402 -1.75 -14.81 15.01
CA LEU A 402 -3.13 -14.30 15.04
C LEU A 402 -4.05 -15.24 15.82
N ARG A 403 -3.91 -16.56 15.61
CA ARG A 403 -4.69 -17.58 16.33
C ARG A 403 -4.45 -17.56 17.83
N SER A 404 -3.23 -17.27 18.28
CA SER A 404 -2.89 -17.21 19.71
C SER A 404 -3.64 -16.11 20.46
N VAL A 405 -3.94 -14.99 19.79
CA VAL A 405 -4.64 -13.85 20.40
C VAL A 405 -6.14 -13.84 20.13
N MET A 406 -6.61 -14.56 19.10
CA MET A 406 -8.01 -14.56 18.67
C MET A 406 -9.05 -14.82 19.79
N PRO A 407 -8.84 -15.74 20.74
CA PRO A 407 -9.79 -15.94 21.85
C PRO A 407 -10.01 -14.68 22.68
N VAL A 408 -8.94 -13.90 22.93
CA VAL A 408 -8.98 -12.65 23.69
C VAL A 408 -9.65 -11.56 22.86
N LEU A 409 -9.35 -11.49 21.56
CA LEU A 409 -9.94 -10.54 20.63
C LEU A 409 -11.46 -10.71 20.52
N ASN A 410 -11.93 -11.96 20.49
CA ASN A 410 -13.35 -12.28 20.41
C ASN A 410 -14.10 -11.94 21.72
N GLN A 411 -13.47 -12.07 22.88
CA GLN A 411 -14.08 -11.71 24.18
C GLN A 411 -14.26 -10.19 24.33
N GLY A 412 -13.30 -9.39 23.87
CA GLY A 412 -13.43 -7.92 23.86
C GLY A 412 -14.57 -7.41 22.96
N SER A 413 -14.85 -8.11 21.86
CA SER A 413 -15.94 -7.80 20.92
C SER A 413 -17.34 -8.10 21.47
N SER A 414 -17.50 -9.05 22.41
CA SER A 414 -18.82 -9.35 22.99
C SER A 414 -19.19 -8.37 24.10
N SER A 415 -18.23 -7.92 24.91
CA SER A 415 -18.46 -6.94 25.98
C SER A 415 -18.83 -5.54 25.46
N SER A 416 -18.36 -5.14 24.27
CA SER A 416 -18.74 -3.85 23.67
C SER A 416 -20.18 -3.84 23.13
N LYS A 417 -20.70 -5.00 22.69
CA LYS A 417 -22.09 -5.13 22.25
C LYS A 417 -23.09 -4.98 23.41
N ASP A 418 -22.80 -5.55 24.57
CA ASP A 418 -23.69 -5.43 25.76
C ASP A 418 -23.73 -4.01 26.35
N ASN A 419 -22.63 -3.27 26.30
CA ASN A 419 -22.63 -1.87 26.75
C ASN A 419 -23.38 -0.92 25.79
N SER A 420 -23.54 -1.30 24.52
CA SER A 420 -24.28 -0.48 23.53
C SER A 420 -25.79 -0.74 23.53
N SER A 421 -26.23 -1.91 24.01
CA SER A 421 -27.66 -2.27 24.14
C SER A 421 -28.27 -1.87 25.50
N GLY A 422 -27.44 -1.58 26.50
CA GLY A 422 -27.88 -1.25 27.86
C GLY A 422 -28.38 0.19 28.10
N ASN A 423 -28.16 1.13 27.19
CA ASN A 423 -28.45 2.56 27.45
C ASN A 423 -29.77 3.08 26.84
N GLY A 424 -30.66 2.18 26.41
CA GLY A 424 -31.92 2.52 25.71
C GLY A 424 -33.22 2.27 26.47
N ARG A 425 -33.18 1.74 27.71
CA ARG A 425 -34.39 1.41 28.48
C ARG A 425 -34.22 1.73 29.95
N GLY A 426 -34.52 2.96 30.35
CA GLY A 426 -34.49 3.32 31.77
C GLY A 426 -34.79 4.79 32.06
N ALA A 427 -35.88 5.35 31.54
CA ALA A 427 -36.44 6.61 32.04
C ALA A 427 -37.91 6.76 31.66
N VAL A 428 -38.78 5.94 32.25
CA VAL A 428 -40.21 6.27 32.39
C VAL A 428 -40.64 5.87 33.81
N HIS A 429 -40.57 6.82 34.73
CA HIS A 429 -41.40 6.91 35.94
C HIS A 429 -41.33 8.37 36.44
N LEU A 430 -42.38 9.15 36.18
CA LEU A 430 -43.41 9.60 37.13
C LEU A 430 -42.96 10.79 38.01
N SER A 431 -43.58 11.94 37.75
CA SER A 431 -44.05 12.84 38.81
C SER A 431 -45.31 13.55 38.34
N ASN A 432 -46.38 13.37 39.13
CA ASN A 432 -47.51 14.29 39.21
C ASN A 432 -47.05 15.71 39.55
#